data_AF-A0A8J1JS70-F1
#
_entry.id   AF-A0A8J1JS70-F1
#
_cell.length_a   1.000
_cell.length_b   1.000
_cell.length_c   1.000
_cell.angle_alpha   90.00
_cell.angle_beta   90.00
_cell.angle_gamma   90.00
#
_symmetry.space_group_name_H-M   'P 1'
#
loop_
_entity.id
_entity.type
_entity.pdbx_description
1 polymer ?
#
loop_
_entity_poly.entity_id
_entity_poly.type
_entity_poly.pdbx_seq_one_letter_code
_entity_poly.pdbx_strand_id
1 'polypeptide(L)'
;MNEKEMKQKIREMIRKKKSKGLKCLLYKEKRPNSTITRILVRALPNFVLDVFFSEENKYRILKILFRTILGFLVGLLLHFTLVQPFYNEPGNKNMIRYGIAVIISLGWAVSAYFRCMTILVFPSILEKRANIFICIFALNLLLKEPFFNMYDNMYEVLISIGCTAEMKINHTKLMLQVTINPLRKIIKDLVVNAKELKNYTLGILNSFQEVRAEVESTEGYNKDRELKLIEQQKKEGHPLNTQQKFTLKNMLRCEGMMESGVNNCRNWFKGRYLKCKEKIAVPILYKVICLPLNMTFLCNIQKAVLPFCKKHSPMDEDFGQLFDNLSASIDNLTSDFDVDIDVEKADDSRSLKTSFATAIKAIKSGPEKVRRMASLVSAIFWMSLVSVMFICLLST
;
A
#
# COMPACT_ATOMS: atom_id res chain seq x y z
N MET A 1 41.51 125.68 45.82
CA MET A 1 41.04 124.82 44.71
C MET A 1 40.40 125.72 43.67
N ASN A 2 41.03 125.81 42.50
CA ASN A 2 40.73 126.83 41.48
C ASN A 2 39.50 126.41 40.64
N GLU A 3 38.73 127.34 40.07
CA GLU A 3 37.49 127.02 39.31
C GLU A 3 37.75 126.04 38.14
N LYS A 4 38.95 126.12 37.54
CA LYS A 4 39.44 125.18 36.53
C LYS A 4 39.56 123.74 37.06
N GLU A 5 40.00 123.58 38.29
CA GLU A 5 40.25 122.28 38.95
C GLU A 5 38.92 121.57 39.27
N MET A 6 37.90 122.34 39.65
CA MET A 6 36.54 121.83 39.92
C MET A 6 35.87 121.34 38.64
N LYS A 7 35.96 122.11 37.55
CA LYS A 7 35.41 121.72 36.23
C LYS A 7 36.09 120.46 35.70
N GLN A 8 37.38 120.25 35.98
CA GLN A 8 38.10 119.05 35.56
C GLN A 8 37.68 117.80 36.35
N LYS A 9 37.52 117.91 37.67
CA LYS A 9 36.98 116.82 38.50
C LYS A 9 35.56 116.42 38.11
N ILE A 10 34.69 117.38 37.77
CA ILE A 10 33.32 117.08 37.31
C ILE A 10 33.34 116.33 35.97
N ARG A 11 34.20 116.72 35.01
CA ARG A 11 34.34 116.00 33.73
C ARG A 11 34.86 114.58 33.91
N GLU A 12 35.81 114.37 34.83
CA GLU A 12 36.31 113.03 35.15
C GLU A 12 35.26 112.15 35.82
N MET A 13 34.45 112.69 36.73
CA MET A 13 33.33 111.96 37.33
C MET A 13 32.28 111.57 36.28
N ILE A 14 31.95 112.45 35.34
CA ILE A 14 31.01 112.15 34.24
C ILE A 14 31.59 111.07 33.31
N ARG A 15 32.89 111.13 32.94
CA ARG A 15 33.54 110.08 32.15
C ARG A 15 33.56 108.72 32.86
N LYS A 16 33.83 108.70 34.17
CA LYS A 16 33.86 107.46 34.98
C LYS A 16 32.45 106.85 35.12
N LYS A 17 31.40 107.68 35.23
CA LYS A 17 30.00 107.25 35.27
C LYS A 17 29.52 106.72 33.91
N LYS A 18 29.93 107.34 32.79
CA LYS A 18 29.64 106.87 31.42
C LYS A 18 30.36 105.55 31.11
N SER A 19 31.61 105.38 31.57
CA SER A 19 32.38 104.13 31.43
C SER A 19 31.82 102.95 32.25
N LYS A 20 31.33 103.20 33.48
CA LYS A 20 30.68 102.17 34.31
C LYS A 20 29.27 101.83 33.82
N GLY A 21 28.50 102.81 33.32
CA GLY A 21 27.18 102.57 32.72
C GLY A 21 27.24 101.80 31.39
N LEU A 22 28.29 102.01 30.58
CA LEU A 22 28.48 101.28 29.31
C LEU A 22 28.98 99.83 29.51
N LYS A 23 29.66 99.54 30.64
CA LYS A 23 30.12 98.19 30.98
C LYS A 23 29.01 97.26 31.48
N CYS A 24 27.90 97.79 31.99
CA CYS A 24 26.74 96.98 32.42
C CYS A 24 25.71 96.70 31.31
N LEU A 25 25.82 97.35 30.14
CA LEU A 25 24.95 97.13 28.97
C LEU A 25 25.55 96.20 27.90
N LEU A 26 26.70 95.58 28.21
CA LEU A 26 27.34 94.57 27.36
C LEU A 26 27.25 93.17 27.99
N TYR A 27 26.05 92.75 28.42
CA TYR A 27 25.72 91.32 28.51
C TYR A 27 25.46 90.83 27.08
N LYS A 28 26.55 90.62 26.34
CA LYS A 28 26.53 90.17 24.95
C LYS A 28 26.41 88.66 24.94
N GLU A 29 25.17 88.19 24.83
CA GLU A 29 24.73 87.09 23.97
C GLU A 29 25.84 86.11 23.55
N LYS A 30 25.90 84.93 24.20
CA LYS A 30 26.78 83.82 23.81
C LYS A 30 26.42 83.38 22.38
N ARG A 31 27.23 83.78 21.40
CA ARG A 31 27.14 83.25 20.03
C ARG A 31 27.47 81.76 20.02
N PRO A 32 26.73 80.92 19.29
CA PRO A 32 27.03 79.51 19.21
C PRO A 32 28.16 79.21 18.21
N ASN A 33 29.06 78.29 18.58
CA ASN A 33 30.41 78.10 17.99
C ASN A 33 30.51 77.03 16.88
N SER A 34 29.42 76.58 16.26
CA SER A 34 29.50 75.60 15.16
C SER A 34 28.55 75.91 13.99
N THR A 35 28.89 75.45 12.78
CA THR A 35 28.05 75.60 11.59
C THR A 35 26.69 74.93 11.77
N ILE A 36 26.67 73.82 12.53
CA ILE A 36 25.47 73.06 12.90
C ILE A 36 24.55 73.87 13.82
N THR A 37 25.10 74.59 14.78
CA THR A 37 24.29 75.43 15.68
C THR A 37 23.61 76.58 14.94
N ARG A 38 24.24 77.13 13.89
CA ARG A 38 23.61 78.18 13.05
C ARG A 38 22.44 77.66 12.22
N ILE A 39 22.50 76.41 11.75
CA ILE A 39 21.42 75.79 10.98
C ILE A 39 20.25 75.44 11.90
N LEU A 40 20.53 74.86 13.07
CA LEU A 40 19.54 74.53 14.09
C LEU A 40 18.76 75.76 14.57
N VAL A 41 19.46 76.88 14.80
CA VAL A 41 18.83 78.14 15.23
C VAL A 41 17.89 78.72 14.19
N ARG A 42 18.09 78.38 12.90
CA ARG A 42 17.29 78.87 11.78
C ARG A 42 16.08 77.97 11.47
N ALA A 43 16.14 76.69 11.86
CA ALA A 43 15.13 75.69 11.52
C ALA A 43 14.16 75.36 12.65
N LEU A 44 14.54 75.59 13.91
CA LEU A 44 13.71 75.26 15.08
C LEU A 44 13.25 76.51 15.86
N PRO A 45 12.02 76.50 16.42
CA PRO A 45 11.53 77.59 17.25
C PRO A 45 12.38 77.76 18.53
N ASN A 46 12.52 79.00 19.00
CA ASN A 46 13.39 79.41 20.12
C ASN A 46 13.25 78.54 21.39
N PHE A 47 12.05 78.03 21.67
CA PHE A 47 11.79 77.14 22.79
C PHE A 47 12.57 75.81 22.73
N VAL A 48 12.74 75.23 21.54
CA VAL A 48 13.45 73.94 21.39
C VAL A 48 14.96 74.15 21.48
N LEU A 49 15.46 75.30 21.01
CA LEU A 49 16.87 75.67 21.12
C LEU A 49 17.28 75.87 22.58
N ASP A 50 16.46 76.54 23.37
CA ASP A 50 16.70 76.70 24.80
C ASP A 50 16.70 75.35 25.54
N VAL A 51 15.83 74.40 25.16
CA VAL A 51 15.81 73.06 25.77
C VAL A 51 17.04 72.22 25.39
N PHE A 52 17.54 72.34 24.15
CA PHE A 52 18.71 71.61 23.68
C PHE A 52 20.04 72.11 24.26
N PHE A 53 20.18 73.43 24.46
CA PHE A 53 21.43 74.05 24.95
C PHE A 53 21.43 74.36 26.46
N SER A 54 20.36 74.02 27.19
CA SER A 54 20.29 74.18 28.65
C SER A 54 21.02 73.06 29.41
N GLU A 55 21.57 73.39 30.59
CA GLU A 55 22.29 72.49 31.49
C GLU A 55 21.55 71.15 31.76
N GLU A 56 22.31 70.07 31.99
CA GLU A 56 21.79 68.68 32.03
C GLU A 56 20.63 68.49 33.04
N ASN A 57 20.61 69.27 34.12
CA ASN A 57 19.63 69.17 35.19
C ASN A 57 18.34 69.99 34.99
N LYS A 58 18.29 70.87 33.97
CA LYS A 58 17.08 71.66 33.67
C LYS A 58 16.22 70.92 32.63
N TYR A 59 14.95 70.68 32.97
CA TYR A 59 13.95 69.95 32.17
C TYR A 59 14.29 68.48 31.84
N ARG A 60 14.74 67.71 32.84
CA ARG A 60 15.13 66.29 32.71
C ARG A 60 14.06 65.41 32.04
N ILE A 61 12.79 65.56 32.43
CA ILE A 61 11.67 64.76 31.91
C ILE A 61 11.40 65.06 30.43
N LEU A 62 11.38 66.34 30.06
CA LEU A 62 11.14 66.77 28.68
C LEU A 62 12.26 66.29 27.73
N LYS A 63 13.51 66.32 28.19
CA LYS A 63 14.67 65.80 27.43
C LYS A 63 14.59 64.29 27.24
N ILE A 64 14.14 63.53 28.24
CA ILE A 64 13.95 62.07 28.12
C ILE A 64 12.84 61.77 27.11
N LEU A 65 11.69 62.45 27.22
CA LEU A 65 10.56 62.28 26.30
C LEU A 65 10.92 62.62 24.85
N PHE A 66 11.69 63.68 24.64
CA PHE A 66 12.17 64.04 23.30
C PHE A 66 13.15 62.99 22.74
N ARG A 67 14.04 62.44 23.58
CA ARG A 67 14.97 61.37 23.18
C ARG A 67 14.26 60.06 22.85
N THR A 68 13.21 59.69 23.58
CA THR A 68 12.44 58.47 23.29
C THR A 68 11.66 58.60 21.98
N ILE A 69 11.06 59.77 21.70
CA ILE A 69 10.38 60.03 20.42
C ILE A 69 11.36 59.95 19.26
N LEU A 70 12.54 60.61 19.38
CA LEU A 70 13.57 60.51 18.35
C LEU A 70 14.08 59.07 18.18
N GLY A 71 14.32 58.35 19.27
CA GLY A 71 14.76 56.95 19.22
C GLY A 71 13.73 56.03 18.56
N PHE A 72 12.43 56.27 18.81
CA PHE A 72 11.35 55.54 18.15
C PHE A 72 11.30 55.82 16.65
N LEU A 73 11.45 57.08 16.24
CA LEU A 73 11.54 57.46 14.81
C LEU A 73 12.75 56.84 14.12
N VAL A 74 13.93 56.88 14.78
CA VAL A 74 15.15 56.25 14.28
C VAL A 74 14.99 54.74 14.19
N GLY A 75 14.34 54.10 15.17
CA GLY A 75 14.07 52.66 15.13
C GLY A 75 13.11 52.24 14.02
N LEU A 76 12.08 53.05 13.74
CA LEU A 76 11.21 52.85 12.58
C LEU A 76 11.97 52.99 11.26
N LEU A 77 12.86 53.99 11.17
CA LEU A 77 13.69 54.21 9.98
C LEU A 77 14.64 53.02 9.75
N LEU A 78 15.29 52.54 10.81
CA LEU A 78 16.20 51.39 10.77
C LEU A 78 15.47 50.10 10.35
N HIS A 79 14.25 49.88 10.86
CA HIS A 79 13.43 48.75 10.44
C HIS A 79 13.08 48.82 8.94
N PHE A 80 12.72 50.00 8.44
CA PHE A 80 12.38 50.19 7.03
C PHE A 80 13.58 49.96 6.11
N THR A 81 14.78 50.39 6.51
CA THR A 81 15.99 50.29 5.68
C THR A 81 16.68 48.92 5.77
N LEU A 82 16.74 48.31 6.95
CA LEU A 82 17.52 47.08 7.17
C LEU A 82 16.69 45.81 7.33
N VAL A 83 15.43 45.88 7.75
CA VAL A 83 14.66 44.68 8.11
C VAL A 83 13.56 44.39 7.10
N GLN A 84 12.81 45.41 6.69
CA GLN A 84 11.73 45.28 5.71
C GLN A 84 12.16 44.67 4.36
N PRO A 85 13.36 44.94 3.81
CA PRO A 85 13.79 44.33 2.55
C PRO A 85 13.94 42.80 2.64
N PHE A 86 14.21 42.28 3.84
CA PHE A 86 14.48 40.86 4.07
C PHE A 86 13.33 40.10 4.71
N TYR A 87 12.55 40.75 5.56
CA TYR A 87 11.43 40.16 6.29
C TYR A 87 10.12 40.87 5.94
N ASN A 88 9.35 40.27 5.04
CA ASN A 88 8.03 40.77 4.62
C ASN A 88 6.93 39.69 4.73
N GLU A 89 7.04 38.80 5.71
CA GLU A 89 6.03 37.79 6.02
C GLU A 89 4.76 38.46 6.59
N PRO A 90 3.55 38.14 6.08
CA PRO A 90 2.32 38.88 6.41
C PRO A 90 1.85 38.69 7.85
N GLY A 91 2.15 37.57 8.51
CA GLY A 91 1.59 37.22 9.82
C GLY A 91 2.10 38.07 11.00
N ASN A 92 3.39 38.44 11.02
CA ASN A 92 4.04 39.04 12.20
C ASN A 92 4.73 40.40 11.92
N LYS A 93 4.50 40.99 10.74
CA LYS A 93 5.17 42.22 10.28
C LYS A 93 5.05 43.38 11.27
N ASN A 94 3.86 43.61 11.81
CA ASN A 94 3.60 44.74 12.69
C ASN A 94 4.25 44.57 14.08
N MET A 95 4.23 43.34 14.61
CA MET A 95 4.82 43.03 15.91
C MET A 95 6.33 43.29 15.92
N ILE A 96 7.03 42.86 14.86
CA ILE A 96 8.48 43.04 14.73
C ILE A 96 8.82 44.52 14.48
N ARG A 97 8.05 45.22 13.64
CA ARG A 97 8.24 46.65 13.37
C ARG A 97 8.18 47.50 14.64
N TYR A 98 7.13 47.34 15.43
CA TYR A 98 6.97 48.11 16.65
C TYR A 98 7.89 47.61 17.78
N GLY A 99 8.15 46.30 17.86
CA GLY A 99 9.08 45.74 18.85
C GLY A 99 10.50 46.32 18.74
N ILE A 100 11.05 46.36 17.52
CA ILE A 100 12.37 46.96 17.28
C ILE A 100 12.37 48.46 17.61
N ALA A 101 11.33 49.19 17.20
CA ALA A 101 11.23 50.62 17.47
C ALA A 101 11.15 50.92 18.99
N VAL A 102 10.45 50.10 19.77
CA VAL A 102 10.38 50.22 21.22
C VAL A 102 11.73 49.94 21.89
N ILE A 103 12.42 48.86 21.50
CA ILE A 103 13.75 48.51 22.05
C ILE A 103 14.76 49.64 21.79
N ILE A 104 14.78 50.18 20.56
CA ILE A 104 15.67 51.29 20.21
C ILE A 104 15.29 52.55 20.99
N SER A 105 13.99 52.85 21.14
CA SER A 105 13.53 54.00 21.93
C SER A 105 13.96 53.93 23.41
N LEU A 106 13.94 52.74 24.01
CA LEU A 106 14.41 52.49 25.37
C LEU A 106 15.93 52.68 25.47
N GLY A 107 16.69 52.15 24.51
CA GLY A 107 18.15 52.35 24.44
C GLY A 107 18.55 53.82 24.30
N TRP A 108 17.79 54.59 23.51
CA TRP A 108 17.97 56.04 23.35
C TRP A 108 17.67 56.84 24.62
N ALA A 109 16.74 56.35 25.45
CA ALA A 109 16.39 56.96 26.73
C ALA A 109 17.54 56.83 27.75
N VAL A 110 18.15 55.64 27.81
CA VAL A 110 19.05 55.24 28.90
C VAL A 110 20.51 55.55 28.61
N SER A 111 21.00 55.34 27.38
CA SER A 111 22.45 55.35 27.09
C SER A 111 22.87 56.40 26.06
N ALA A 112 23.95 57.12 26.33
CA ALA A 112 24.61 57.99 25.34
C ALA A 112 25.37 57.20 24.27
N TYR A 113 25.99 56.10 24.69
CA TYR A 113 26.74 55.22 23.79
C TYR A 113 25.83 54.59 22.72
N PHE A 114 24.66 54.09 23.13
CA PHE A 114 23.68 53.51 22.20
C PHE A 114 23.16 54.51 21.16
N ARG A 115 23.02 55.79 21.53
CA ARG A 115 22.62 56.87 20.61
C ARG A 115 23.68 57.12 19.54
N CYS A 116 24.95 57.18 19.92
CA CYS A 116 26.04 57.39 18.97
C CYS A 116 26.17 56.21 18.00
N MET A 117 26.13 54.97 18.51
CA MET A 117 26.22 53.78 17.68
C MET A 117 25.06 53.70 16.68
N THR A 118 23.82 53.93 17.12
CA THR A 118 22.66 53.90 16.22
C THR A 118 22.67 55.00 15.15
N ILE A 119 23.22 56.18 15.44
CA ILE A 119 23.40 57.24 14.43
C ILE A 119 24.52 56.87 13.44
N LEU A 120 25.58 56.19 13.89
CA LEU A 120 26.71 55.78 13.06
C LEU A 120 26.37 54.65 12.07
N VAL A 121 25.32 53.86 12.33
CA VAL A 121 24.84 52.84 11.37
C VAL A 121 24.45 53.46 10.02
N PHE A 122 23.90 54.67 10.00
CA PHE A 122 23.47 55.32 8.74
C PHE A 122 24.66 55.72 7.84
N PRO A 123 25.71 56.41 8.35
CA PRO A 123 26.96 56.61 7.62
C PRO A 123 27.63 55.31 7.18
N SER A 124 27.61 54.26 8.01
CA SER A 124 28.24 52.97 7.67
C SER A 124 27.57 52.26 6.49
N ILE A 125 26.26 52.46 6.28
CA ILE A 125 25.54 51.97 5.08
C ILE A 125 25.97 52.75 3.81
N LEU A 126 26.38 54.01 3.95
CA LEU A 126 26.82 54.87 2.85
C LEU A 126 28.32 54.77 2.56
N GLU A 127 29.08 54.08 3.41
CA GLU A 127 30.52 53.89 3.25
C GLU A 127 30.83 52.76 2.25
N LYS A 128 31.96 52.87 1.54
CA LYS A 128 32.39 51.93 0.48
C LYS A 128 32.51 50.45 0.91
N ARG A 129 32.38 50.15 2.21
CA ARG A 129 32.34 48.78 2.78
C ARG A 129 30.94 48.12 2.70
N ALA A 130 29.93 48.81 2.16
CA ALA A 130 28.56 48.31 2.00
C ALA A 130 28.36 47.14 1.01
N ASN A 131 29.44 46.60 0.42
CA ASN A 131 29.39 45.45 -0.50
C ASN A 131 28.64 44.24 0.10
N ILE A 132 28.77 43.98 1.40
CA ILE A 132 28.12 42.82 2.04
C ILE A 132 26.60 43.01 2.13
N PHE A 133 26.12 44.20 2.52
CA PHE A 133 24.68 44.48 2.62
C PHE A 133 24.01 44.45 1.25
N ILE A 134 24.66 45.03 0.24
CA ILE A 134 24.17 45.01 -1.15
C ILE A 134 24.18 43.58 -1.69
N CYS A 135 25.22 42.78 -1.42
CA CYS A 135 25.27 41.38 -1.81
C CYS A 135 24.18 40.53 -1.13
N ILE A 136 23.93 40.71 0.17
CA ILE A 136 22.85 39.99 0.88
C ILE A 136 21.48 40.43 0.33
N PHE A 137 21.27 41.72 0.07
CA PHE A 137 20.04 42.23 -0.53
C PHE A 137 19.82 41.70 -1.96
N ALA A 138 20.85 41.74 -2.80
CA ALA A 138 20.81 41.19 -4.16
C ALA A 138 20.58 39.67 -4.14
N LEU A 139 21.27 38.93 -3.27
CA LEU A 139 21.06 37.49 -3.10
C LEU A 139 19.62 37.20 -2.66
N ASN A 140 19.03 38.03 -1.81
CA ASN A 140 17.63 37.86 -1.40
C ASN A 140 16.64 38.09 -2.51
N LEU A 141 16.82 39.14 -3.30
CA LEU A 141 15.98 39.38 -4.48
C LEU A 141 16.15 38.25 -5.50
N LEU A 142 17.37 37.80 -5.74
CA LEU A 142 17.68 36.71 -6.67
C LEU A 142 17.15 35.35 -6.20
N LEU A 143 17.09 35.08 -4.90
CA LEU A 143 16.63 33.80 -4.38
C LEU A 143 15.12 33.79 -4.09
N LYS A 144 14.51 34.91 -3.70
CA LYS A 144 13.10 34.92 -3.28
C LYS A 144 12.16 34.41 -4.37
N GLU A 145 12.28 34.92 -5.60
CA GLU A 145 11.36 34.54 -6.68
C GLU A 145 11.57 33.10 -7.20
N PRO A 146 12.80 32.65 -7.51
CA PRO A 146 13.02 31.29 -8.01
C PRO A 146 12.66 30.21 -6.99
N PHE A 147 12.91 30.43 -5.70
CA PHE A 147 12.62 29.44 -4.67
C PHE A 147 11.11 29.23 -4.46
N PHE A 148 10.31 30.30 -4.40
CA PHE A 148 8.86 30.16 -4.27
C PHE A 148 8.25 29.51 -5.53
N ASN A 149 8.68 29.92 -6.72
CA ASN A 149 8.21 29.33 -7.98
C ASN A 149 8.61 27.85 -8.11
N MET A 150 9.85 27.49 -7.79
CA MET A 150 10.31 26.10 -7.81
C MET A 150 9.58 25.26 -6.76
N TYR A 151 9.31 25.82 -5.59
CA TYR A 151 8.57 25.15 -4.53
C TYR A 151 7.12 24.87 -4.95
N ASP A 152 6.42 25.85 -5.52
CA ASP A 152 5.03 25.68 -5.97
C ASP A 152 4.95 24.67 -7.13
N ASN A 153 5.87 24.73 -8.09
CA ASN A 153 5.97 23.72 -9.16
C ASN A 153 6.26 22.32 -8.59
N MET A 154 7.17 22.19 -7.63
CA MET A 154 7.48 20.91 -7.01
C MET A 154 6.28 20.37 -6.20
N TYR A 155 5.53 21.26 -5.52
CA TYR A 155 4.30 20.91 -4.82
C TYR A 155 3.28 20.31 -5.79
N GLU A 156 3.01 20.98 -6.90
CA GLU A 156 2.08 20.50 -7.93
C GLU A 156 2.55 19.18 -8.57
N VAL A 157 3.86 19.03 -8.81
CA VAL A 157 4.44 17.77 -9.31
C VAL A 157 4.21 16.63 -8.31
N LEU A 158 4.46 16.85 -7.01
CA LEU A 158 4.25 15.82 -5.98
C LEU A 158 2.78 15.43 -5.84
N ILE A 159 1.85 16.38 -5.95
CA ILE A 159 0.41 16.10 -5.99
C ILE A 159 0.05 15.28 -7.24
N SER A 160 0.55 15.66 -8.42
CA SER A 160 0.34 14.96 -9.68
C SER A 160 0.86 13.52 -9.66
N ILE A 161 2.04 13.29 -9.06
CA ILE A 161 2.59 11.94 -8.85
C ILE A 161 1.64 11.10 -7.98
N GLY A 162 1.13 11.66 -6.89
CA GLY A 162 0.16 10.98 -6.02
C GLY A 162 -1.11 10.54 -6.77
N CYS A 163 -1.66 11.44 -7.60
CA CYS A 163 -2.83 11.15 -8.43
C CYS A 163 -2.53 10.10 -9.51
N THR A 164 -1.35 10.18 -10.14
CA THR A 164 -0.92 9.22 -11.17
C THR A 164 -0.75 7.82 -10.57
N ALA A 165 -0.15 7.71 -9.38
CA ALA A 165 -0.01 6.44 -8.68
C ALA A 165 -1.38 5.82 -8.35
N GLU A 166 -2.32 6.63 -7.85
CA GLU A 166 -3.69 6.20 -7.54
C GLU A 166 -4.42 5.69 -8.80
N MET A 167 -4.30 6.43 -9.91
CA MET A 167 -4.87 6.04 -11.19
C MET A 167 -4.25 4.73 -11.70
N LYS A 168 -2.93 4.57 -11.62
CA LYS A 168 -2.23 3.34 -12.06
C LYS A 168 -2.68 2.13 -11.24
N ILE A 169 -2.79 2.24 -9.92
CA ILE A 169 -3.27 1.16 -9.06
C ILE A 169 -4.69 0.75 -9.43
N ASN A 170 -5.59 1.73 -9.62
CA ASN A 170 -6.98 1.45 -9.99
C ASN A 170 -7.08 0.80 -11.37
N HIS A 171 -6.30 1.28 -12.35
CA HIS A 171 -6.24 0.65 -13.67
C HIS A 171 -5.67 -0.76 -13.63
N THR A 172 -4.58 -0.99 -12.89
CA THR A 172 -4.00 -2.33 -12.71
C THR A 172 -4.99 -3.28 -12.06
N LYS A 173 -5.77 -2.82 -11.07
CA LYS A 173 -6.81 -3.62 -10.44
C LYS A 173 -7.91 -4.03 -11.45
N LEU A 174 -8.35 -3.08 -12.28
CA LEU A 174 -9.33 -3.38 -13.33
C LEU A 174 -8.77 -4.36 -14.36
N MET A 175 -7.56 -4.14 -14.86
CA MET A 175 -6.86 -5.06 -15.76
C MET A 175 -6.73 -6.45 -15.14
N LEU A 176 -6.31 -6.54 -13.89
CA LEU A 176 -6.17 -7.81 -13.17
C LEU A 176 -7.51 -8.53 -13.06
N GLN A 177 -8.59 -7.83 -12.74
CA GLN A 177 -9.93 -8.41 -12.70
C GLN A 177 -10.37 -8.90 -14.08
N VAL A 178 -10.17 -8.10 -15.13
CA VAL A 178 -10.56 -8.46 -16.50
C VAL A 178 -9.74 -9.64 -17.03
N THR A 179 -8.47 -9.79 -16.63
CA THR A 179 -7.61 -10.91 -17.05
C THR A 179 -7.81 -12.18 -16.22
N ILE A 180 -7.98 -12.06 -14.90
CA ILE A 180 -8.13 -13.24 -14.00
C ILE A 180 -9.53 -13.84 -14.09
N ASN A 181 -10.58 -13.02 -14.23
CA ASN A 181 -11.95 -13.52 -14.30
C ASN A 181 -12.20 -14.57 -15.42
N PRO A 182 -11.76 -14.37 -16.68
CA PRO A 182 -11.91 -15.39 -17.71
C PRO A 182 -11.10 -16.65 -17.40
N LEU A 183 -9.87 -16.53 -16.92
CA LEU A 183 -9.05 -17.68 -16.49
C LEU A 183 -9.76 -18.48 -15.41
N ARG A 184 -10.35 -17.80 -14.42
CA ARG A 184 -11.11 -18.44 -13.35
C ARG A 184 -12.32 -19.20 -13.90
N LYS A 185 -13.02 -18.64 -14.89
CA LYS A 185 -14.15 -19.30 -15.53
C LYS A 185 -13.68 -20.55 -16.29
N ILE A 186 -12.62 -20.43 -17.09
CA ILE A 186 -12.04 -21.55 -17.84
C ILE A 186 -11.61 -22.68 -16.89
N ILE A 187 -10.92 -22.36 -15.80
CA ILE A 187 -10.49 -23.36 -14.82
C ILE A 187 -11.70 -24.02 -14.15
N LYS A 188 -12.73 -23.24 -13.77
CA LYS A 188 -13.96 -23.81 -13.20
C LYS A 188 -14.67 -24.76 -14.18
N ASP A 189 -14.82 -24.34 -15.44
CA ASP A 189 -15.46 -25.15 -16.47
C ASP A 189 -14.64 -26.43 -16.71
N LEU A 190 -13.31 -26.35 -16.69
CA LEU A 190 -12.41 -27.51 -16.80
C LEU A 190 -12.54 -28.46 -15.61
N VAL A 191 -12.65 -27.95 -14.38
CA VAL A 191 -12.90 -28.77 -13.17
C VAL A 191 -14.25 -29.47 -13.24
N VAL A 192 -15.30 -28.78 -13.68
CA VAL A 192 -16.64 -29.36 -13.86
C VAL A 192 -16.61 -30.46 -14.91
N ASN A 193 -16.03 -30.18 -16.08
CA ASN A 193 -15.91 -31.16 -17.16
C ASN A 193 -15.04 -32.36 -16.77
N ALA A 194 -13.95 -32.15 -16.02
CA ALA A 194 -13.10 -33.23 -15.51
C ALA A 194 -13.86 -34.13 -14.54
N LYS A 195 -14.69 -33.56 -13.65
CA LYS A 195 -15.56 -34.34 -12.76
C LYS A 195 -16.62 -35.13 -13.52
N GLU A 196 -17.25 -34.51 -14.51
CA GLU A 196 -18.24 -35.19 -15.35
C GLU A 196 -17.60 -36.35 -16.12
N LEU A 197 -16.43 -36.13 -16.72
CA LEU A 197 -15.67 -37.16 -17.41
C LEU A 197 -15.24 -38.30 -16.46
N LYS A 198 -14.78 -37.98 -15.24
CA LYS A 198 -14.49 -38.99 -14.20
C LYS A 198 -15.72 -39.83 -13.88
N ASN A 199 -16.89 -39.21 -13.73
CA ASN A 199 -18.13 -39.93 -13.49
C ASN A 199 -18.53 -40.84 -14.66
N TYR A 200 -18.36 -40.40 -15.91
CA TYR A 200 -18.59 -41.25 -17.09
C TYR A 200 -17.62 -42.43 -17.14
N THR A 201 -16.33 -42.20 -16.89
CA THR A 201 -15.30 -43.26 -16.81
C THR A 201 -15.65 -44.29 -15.75
N LEU A 202 -16.05 -43.86 -14.55
CA LEU A 202 -16.52 -44.76 -13.48
C LEU A 202 -17.80 -45.50 -13.87
N GLY A 203 -18.72 -44.85 -14.60
CA GLY A 203 -19.92 -45.50 -15.13
C GLY A 203 -19.62 -46.61 -16.13
N ILE A 204 -18.66 -46.38 -17.04
CA ILE A 204 -18.18 -47.38 -18.00
C ILE A 204 -17.49 -48.53 -17.26
N LEU A 205 -16.63 -48.22 -16.28
CA LEU A 205 -15.95 -49.22 -15.46
C LEU A 205 -16.97 -50.13 -14.77
N ASN A 206 -17.96 -49.56 -14.08
CA ASN A 206 -19.00 -50.32 -13.39
C ASN A 206 -19.80 -51.21 -14.37
N SER A 207 -20.16 -50.67 -15.54
CA SER A 207 -20.91 -51.42 -16.55
C SER A 207 -20.09 -52.58 -17.12
N PHE A 208 -18.79 -52.37 -17.36
CA PHE A 208 -17.90 -53.44 -17.84
C PHE A 208 -17.55 -54.44 -16.75
N GLN A 209 -17.56 -54.04 -15.49
CA GLN A 209 -17.31 -54.92 -14.35
C GLN A 209 -18.36 -56.04 -14.26
N GLU A 210 -19.61 -55.78 -14.62
CA GLU A 210 -20.64 -56.82 -14.74
C GLU A 210 -20.28 -57.87 -15.82
N VAL A 211 -19.81 -57.42 -16.98
CA VAL A 211 -19.36 -58.30 -18.07
C VAL A 211 -18.12 -59.10 -17.64
N ARG A 212 -17.15 -58.45 -16.98
CA ARG A 212 -15.95 -59.10 -16.45
C ARG A 212 -16.33 -60.17 -15.42
N ALA A 213 -17.26 -59.86 -14.51
CA ALA A 213 -17.75 -60.79 -13.52
C ALA A 213 -18.41 -62.02 -14.16
N GLU A 214 -19.18 -61.85 -15.24
CA GLU A 214 -19.81 -62.97 -15.96
C GLU A 214 -18.78 -63.89 -16.63
N VAL A 215 -17.74 -63.31 -17.25
CA VAL A 215 -16.62 -64.04 -17.88
C VAL A 215 -15.79 -64.80 -16.84
N GLU A 216 -15.55 -64.18 -15.69
CA GLU A 216 -14.77 -64.77 -14.61
C GLU A 216 -15.59 -65.74 -13.73
N SER A 217 -16.91 -65.63 -13.73
CA SER A 217 -17.82 -66.41 -12.90
C SER A 217 -17.57 -67.92 -13.04
N THR A 218 -17.66 -68.60 -11.90
CA THR A 218 -17.52 -70.06 -11.77
C THR A 218 -18.85 -70.74 -11.43
N GLU A 219 -19.95 -70.00 -11.52
CA GLU A 219 -21.27 -70.51 -11.21
C GLU A 219 -21.80 -71.44 -12.31
N GLY A 220 -22.65 -72.40 -11.94
CA GLY A 220 -23.37 -73.26 -12.87
C GLY A 220 -22.64 -74.54 -13.34
N TYR A 221 -21.42 -74.82 -12.86
CA TYR A 221 -20.69 -76.04 -13.20
C TYR A 221 -19.72 -76.49 -12.08
N ASN A 222 -19.10 -77.67 -12.26
CA ASN A 222 -18.11 -78.19 -11.32
C ASN A 222 -16.71 -77.61 -11.60
N LYS A 223 -16.23 -76.75 -10.71
CA LYS A 223 -14.91 -76.09 -10.79
C LYS A 223 -13.73 -77.07 -10.82
N ASP A 224 -13.81 -78.22 -10.14
CA ASP A 224 -12.74 -79.23 -10.17
C ASP A 224 -12.56 -79.81 -11.57
N ARG A 225 -13.66 -79.88 -12.35
CA ARG A 225 -13.64 -80.37 -13.73
C ARG A 225 -13.00 -79.35 -14.66
N GLU A 226 -13.24 -78.06 -14.47
CA GLU A 226 -12.52 -77.00 -15.18
C GLU A 226 -11.02 -77.07 -14.89
N LEU A 227 -10.62 -77.13 -13.61
CA LEU A 227 -9.21 -77.14 -13.23
C LEU A 227 -8.44 -78.30 -13.88
N LYS A 228 -9.03 -79.50 -13.88
CA LYS A 228 -8.45 -80.70 -14.51
C LYS A 228 -8.24 -80.51 -16.02
N LEU A 229 -9.21 -79.93 -16.72
CA LEU A 229 -9.13 -79.70 -18.17
C LEU A 229 -8.10 -78.62 -18.52
N ILE A 230 -8.03 -77.56 -17.73
CA ILE A 230 -7.02 -76.49 -17.88
C ILE A 230 -5.61 -77.04 -17.61
N GLU A 231 -5.42 -77.82 -16.55
CA GLU A 231 -4.13 -78.44 -16.23
C GLU A 231 -3.68 -79.42 -17.32
N GLN A 232 -4.61 -80.18 -17.90
CA GLN A 232 -4.31 -81.10 -18.99
C GLN A 232 -3.82 -80.34 -20.23
N GLN A 233 -4.54 -79.31 -20.66
CA GLN A 233 -4.15 -78.43 -21.76
C GLN A 233 -2.78 -77.77 -21.52
N LYS A 234 -2.53 -77.33 -20.28
CA LYS A 234 -1.24 -76.74 -19.88
C LYS A 234 -0.09 -77.74 -19.95
N LYS A 235 -0.31 -79.00 -19.54
CA LYS A 235 0.68 -80.09 -19.65
C LYS A 235 0.97 -80.47 -21.09
N GLU A 236 0.00 -80.32 -21.98
CA GLU A 236 0.13 -80.51 -23.43
C GLU A 236 0.81 -79.33 -24.14
N GLY A 237 1.26 -78.30 -23.39
CA GLY A 237 2.01 -77.16 -23.93
C GLY A 237 1.14 -76.07 -24.57
N HIS A 238 -0.19 -76.15 -24.39
CA HIS A 238 -1.15 -75.22 -24.97
C HIS A 238 -1.92 -74.48 -23.87
N PRO A 239 -1.37 -73.39 -23.31
CA PRO A 239 -2.10 -72.55 -22.38
C PRO A 239 -3.32 -71.93 -23.08
N LEU A 240 -4.49 -72.04 -22.46
CA LEU A 240 -5.75 -71.54 -23.02
C LEU A 240 -5.74 -70.00 -23.05
N ASN A 241 -6.08 -69.43 -24.21
CA ASN A 241 -6.34 -67.98 -24.32
C ASN A 241 -7.73 -67.62 -23.74
N THR A 242 -8.04 -66.32 -23.66
CA THR A 242 -9.32 -65.83 -23.10
C THR A 242 -10.53 -66.43 -23.82
N GLN A 243 -10.49 -66.49 -25.16
CA GLN A 243 -11.54 -67.09 -26.00
C GLN A 243 -11.79 -68.55 -25.63
N GLN A 244 -10.74 -69.37 -25.59
CA GLN A 244 -10.83 -70.80 -25.31
C GLN A 244 -11.26 -71.04 -23.86
N LYS A 245 -10.79 -70.23 -22.92
CA LYS A 245 -11.18 -70.31 -21.51
C LYS A 245 -12.67 -70.02 -21.33
N PHE A 246 -13.18 -68.96 -21.95
CA PHE A 246 -14.61 -68.62 -21.86
C PHE A 246 -15.50 -69.65 -22.58
N THR A 247 -15.06 -70.13 -23.75
CA THR A 247 -15.75 -71.20 -24.49
C THR A 247 -15.84 -72.49 -23.67
N LEU A 248 -14.75 -72.89 -23.02
CA LEU A 248 -14.70 -74.05 -22.13
C LEU A 248 -15.68 -73.89 -20.96
N LYS A 249 -15.69 -72.71 -20.31
CA LYS A 249 -16.60 -72.43 -19.20
C LYS A 249 -18.07 -72.50 -19.63
N ASN A 250 -18.44 -71.89 -20.75
CA ASN A 250 -19.82 -71.95 -21.25
C ASN A 250 -20.27 -73.37 -21.61
N MET A 251 -19.37 -74.17 -22.20
CA MET A 251 -19.62 -75.58 -22.43
C MET A 251 -19.88 -76.33 -21.12
N LEU A 252 -19.04 -76.11 -20.09
CA LEU A 252 -19.20 -76.75 -18.77
C LEU A 252 -20.49 -76.29 -18.05
N ARG A 253 -20.90 -75.03 -18.19
CA ARG A 253 -22.19 -74.51 -17.68
C ARG A 253 -23.38 -75.21 -18.34
N CYS A 254 -23.33 -75.40 -19.66
CA CYS A 254 -24.36 -76.15 -20.39
C CYS A 254 -24.44 -77.61 -19.90
N GLU A 255 -23.30 -78.29 -19.78
CA GLU A 255 -23.26 -79.66 -19.24
C GLU A 255 -23.75 -79.72 -17.80
N GLY A 256 -23.35 -78.77 -16.95
CA GLY A 256 -23.79 -78.66 -15.56
C GLY A 256 -25.30 -78.47 -15.42
N MET A 257 -25.91 -77.63 -16.27
CA MET A 257 -27.36 -77.45 -16.32
C MET A 257 -28.07 -78.74 -16.72
N MET A 258 -27.55 -79.48 -17.70
CA MET A 258 -28.10 -80.76 -18.14
C MET A 258 -27.97 -81.85 -17.08
N GLU A 259 -26.81 -81.98 -16.44
CA GLU A 259 -26.56 -82.92 -15.35
C GLU A 259 -27.45 -82.63 -14.13
N SER A 260 -27.60 -81.34 -13.78
CA SER A 260 -28.53 -80.88 -12.75
C SER A 260 -29.98 -81.27 -13.10
N GLY A 261 -30.40 -81.09 -14.36
CA GLY A 261 -31.70 -81.55 -14.88
C GLY A 261 -31.92 -83.06 -14.71
N VAL A 262 -30.92 -83.88 -15.06
CA VAL A 262 -30.97 -85.34 -14.90
C VAL A 262 -31.12 -85.73 -13.43
N ASN A 263 -30.38 -85.07 -12.53
CA ASN A 263 -30.46 -85.33 -11.10
C ASN A 263 -31.82 -84.92 -10.53
N ASN A 264 -32.35 -83.77 -10.94
CA ASN A 264 -33.69 -83.32 -10.55
C ASN A 264 -34.77 -84.27 -11.06
N CYS A 265 -34.65 -84.77 -12.30
CA CYS A 265 -35.53 -85.80 -12.83
C CYS A 265 -35.50 -87.08 -11.97
N ARG A 266 -34.31 -87.59 -11.65
CA ARG A 266 -34.13 -88.80 -10.81
C ARG A 266 -34.74 -88.62 -9.42
N ASN A 267 -34.49 -87.46 -8.80
CA ASN A 267 -35.04 -87.12 -7.49
C ASN A 267 -36.57 -87.01 -7.53
N TRP A 268 -37.13 -86.48 -8.61
CA TRP A 268 -38.57 -86.40 -8.82
C TRP A 268 -39.21 -87.78 -8.90
N PHE A 269 -38.67 -88.69 -9.74
CA PHE A 269 -39.15 -90.06 -9.85
C PHE A 269 -39.05 -90.81 -8.52
N LYS A 270 -37.91 -90.71 -7.83
CA LYS A 270 -37.70 -91.33 -6.52
C LYS A 270 -38.70 -90.82 -5.48
N GLY A 271 -38.94 -89.51 -5.43
CA GLY A 271 -39.92 -88.91 -4.53
C GLY A 271 -41.35 -89.36 -4.84
N ARG A 272 -41.72 -89.49 -6.11
CA ARG A 272 -43.04 -90.00 -6.53
C ARG A 272 -43.21 -91.49 -6.19
N TYR A 273 -42.17 -92.29 -6.37
CA TYR A 273 -42.18 -93.71 -6.01
C TYR A 273 -42.42 -93.93 -4.51
N LEU A 274 -41.71 -93.18 -3.65
CA LEU A 274 -41.89 -93.28 -2.19
C LEU A 274 -43.33 -92.91 -1.76
N LYS A 275 -43.87 -91.80 -2.28
CA LYS A 275 -45.26 -91.38 -2.03
C LYS A 275 -46.29 -92.39 -2.52
N CYS A 276 -46.02 -93.06 -3.64
CA CYS A 276 -46.87 -94.12 -4.17
C CYS A 276 -46.88 -95.35 -3.24
N LYS A 277 -45.70 -95.77 -2.77
CA LYS A 277 -45.54 -96.89 -1.84
C LYS A 277 -46.25 -96.65 -0.50
N GLU A 278 -46.16 -95.44 0.05
CA GLU A 278 -46.82 -95.08 1.32
C GLU A 278 -48.35 -95.12 1.23
N LYS A 279 -48.92 -94.85 0.05
CA LYS A 279 -50.38 -94.73 -0.13
C LYS A 279 -51.08 -96.06 -0.42
N ILE A 280 -50.35 -97.10 -0.81
CA ILE A 280 -50.91 -98.41 -1.18
C ILE A 280 -50.49 -99.46 -0.15
N ALA A 281 -51.40 -99.80 0.76
CA ALA A 281 -51.15 -100.73 1.86
C ALA A 281 -50.99 -102.21 1.44
N VAL A 282 -51.47 -102.58 0.24
CA VAL A 282 -51.49 -103.97 -0.22
C VAL A 282 -50.15 -104.34 -0.90
N PRO A 283 -49.40 -105.36 -0.40
CA PRO A 283 -48.03 -105.65 -0.83
C PRO A 283 -47.85 -106.02 -2.31
N ILE A 284 -48.90 -106.54 -2.94
CA ILE A 284 -48.88 -106.98 -4.34
C ILE A 284 -49.28 -105.82 -5.27
N LEU A 285 -50.28 -105.03 -4.87
CA LEU A 285 -50.80 -103.93 -5.68
C LEU A 285 -49.80 -102.78 -5.84
N TYR A 286 -49.03 -102.43 -4.79
CA TYR A 286 -48.05 -101.35 -4.90
C TYR A 286 -46.92 -101.71 -5.87
N LYS A 287 -46.52 -102.99 -5.94
CA LYS A 287 -45.47 -103.47 -6.85
C LYS A 287 -45.84 -103.31 -8.31
N VAL A 288 -47.13 -103.36 -8.65
CA VAL A 288 -47.62 -103.19 -10.03
C VAL A 288 -47.86 -101.71 -10.33
N ILE A 289 -48.56 -101.00 -9.44
CA ILE A 289 -48.98 -99.61 -9.67
C ILE A 289 -47.80 -98.63 -9.58
N CYS A 290 -46.86 -98.84 -8.66
CA CYS A 290 -45.72 -97.93 -8.47
C CYS A 290 -44.50 -98.26 -9.34
N LEU A 291 -44.50 -99.41 -10.05
CA LEU A 291 -43.38 -99.84 -10.90
C LEU A 291 -42.94 -98.80 -11.95
N PRO A 292 -43.86 -98.11 -12.66
CA PRO A 292 -43.49 -97.13 -13.67
C PRO A 292 -42.72 -95.93 -13.06
N LEU A 293 -42.92 -95.63 -11.78
CA LEU A 293 -42.25 -94.54 -11.08
C LEU A 293 -40.81 -94.90 -10.65
N ASN A 294 -40.43 -96.18 -10.73
CA ASN A 294 -39.06 -96.64 -10.48
C ASN A 294 -38.19 -96.59 -11.76
N MET A 295 -38.78 -96.27 -12.91
CA MET A 295 -38.12 -96.27 -14.21
C MET A 295 -37.29 -94.98 -14.43
N THR A 296 -36.23 -94.81 -13.66
CA THR A 296 -35.31 -93.65 -13.78
C THR A 296 -34.50 -93.63 -15.07
N PHE A 297 -34.59 -94.68 -15.91
CA PHE A 297 -33.91 -94.73 -17.20
C PHE A 297 -34.39 -93.62 -18.15
N LEU A 298 -35.64 -93.16 -18.01
CA LEU A 298 -36.20 -92.05 -18.79
C LEU A 298 -35.43 -90.73 -18.55
N CYS A 299 -34.86 -90.54 -17.36
CA CYS A 299 -34.02 -89.38 -17.07
C CYS A 299 -32.69 -89.39 -17.83
N ASN A 300 -32.23 -90.55 -18.32
CA ASN A 300 -31.02 -90.62 -19.14
C ASN A 300 -31.23 -90.16 -20.57
N ILE A 301 -32.48 -89.97 -21.03
CA ILE A 301 -32.77 -89.41 -22.36
C ILE A 301 -32.17 -87.99 -22.47
N GLN A 302 -32.17 -87.23 -21.38
CA GLN A 302 -31.53 -85.92 -21.32
C GLN A 302 -30.00 -85.99 -21.53
N LYS A 303 -29.34 -87.13 -21.24
CA LYS A 303 -27.91 -87.30 -21.54
C LYS A 303 -27.63 -87.40 -23.05
N ALA A 304 -28.61 -87.79 -23.87
CA ALA A 304 -28.48 -87.77 -25.32
C ALA A 304 -28.36 -86.33 -25.87
N VAL A 305 -28.68 -85.33 -25.05
CA VAL A 305 -28.57 -83.90 -25.38
C VAL A 305 -27.20 -83.32 -24.98
N LEU A 306 -26.35 -84.02 -24.20
CA LEU A 306 -25.00 -83.53 -23.86
C LEU A 306 -24.12 -83.17 -25.08
N PRO A 307 -24.11 -83.94 -26.20
CA PRO A 307 -23.39 -83.56 -27.41
C PRO A 307 -23.87 -82.23 -28.02
N PHE A 308 -25.10 -81.80 -27.74
CA PHE A 308 -25.63 -80.51 -28.17
C PHE A 308 -24.84 -79.35 -27.55
N CYS A 309 -24.45 -79.45 -26.27
CA CYS A 309 -23.64 -78.43 -25.59
C CYS A 309 -22.29 -78.22 -26.28
N LYS A 310 -21.65 -79.29 -26.77
CA LYS A 310 -20.39 -79.19 -27.51
C LYS A 310 -20.55 -78.55 -28.89
N LYS A 311 -21.72 -78.67 -29.51
CA LYS A 311 -22.00 -78.18 -30.87
C LYS A 311 -22.59 -76.77 -30.92
N HIS A 312 -23.39 -76.38 -29.92
CA HIS A 312 -24.15 -75.12 -29.89
C HIS A 312 -23.68 -74.10 -28.84
N SER A 313 -22.57 -74.38 -28.14
CA SER A 313 -21.90 -73.38 -27.30
C SER A 313 -20.70 -72.64 -27.95
N PRO A 314 -20.55 -72.54 -29.30
CA PRO A 314 -19.48 -71.70 -29.84
C PRO A 314 -19.81 -70.24 -29.56
N MET A 315 -18.83 -69.53 -29.03
CA MET A 315 -18.84 -68.07 -28.93
C MET A 315 -18.46 -67.48 -30.28
N ASP A 316 -18.79 -66.20 -30.50
CA ASP A 316 -18.24 -65.44 -31.63
C ASP A 316 -16.72 -65.57 -31.66
N GLU A 317 -16.15 -65.83 -32.84
CA GLU A 317 -14.72 -66.15 -33.00
C GLU A 317 -13.80 -65.06 -32.42
N ASP A 318 -14.26 -63.81 -32.43
CA ASP A 318 -13.50 -62.63 -32.01
C ASP A 318 -13.76 -62.17 -30.56
N PHE A 319 -14.62 -62.87 -29.80
CA PHE A 319 -15.02 -62.41 -28.46
C PHE A 319 -13.81 -62.20 -27.52
N GLY A 320 -12.86 -63.14 -27.49
CA GLY A 320 -11.69 -63.08 -26.61
C GLY A 320 -10.79 -61.89 -26.91
N GLN A 321 -10.51 -61.62 -28.19
CA GLN A 321 -9.70 -60.47 -28.58
C GLN A 321 -10.43 -59.15 -28.29
N LEU A 322 -11.74 -59.09 -28.55
CA LEU A 322 -12.55 -57.92 -28.23
C LEU A 322 -12.57 -57.65 -26.72
N PHE A 323 -12.76 -58.69 -25.90
CA PHE A 323 -12.77 -58.58 -24.45
C PHE A 323 -11.40 -58.13 -23.92
N ASP A 324 -10.30 -58.73 -24.37
CA ASP A 324 -8.96 -58.38 -23.93
C ASP A 324 -8.62 -56.92 -24.31
N ASN A 325 -8.92 -56.51 -25.55
CA ASN A 325 -8.73 -55.13 -26.03
C ASN A 325 -9.57 -54.12 -25.24
N LEU A 326 -10.85 -54.45 -24.97
CA LEU A 326 -11.77 -53.59 -24.24
C LEU A 326 -11.37 -53.49 -22.76
N SER A 327 -10.97 -54.61 -22.15
CA SER A 327 -10.45 -54.64 -20.78
C SER A 327 -9.21 -53.76 -20.64
N ALA A 328 -8.23 -53.90 -21.54
CA ALA A 328 -7.04 -53.06 -21.54
C ALA A 328 -7.37 -51.58 -21.74
N SER A 329 -8.32 -51.27 -22.63
CA SER A 329 -8.77 -49.90 -22.88
C SER A 329 -9.41 -49.27 -21.65
N ILE A 330 -10.22 -50.02 -20.90
CA ILE A 330 -10.88 -49.54 -19.69
C ILE A 330 -9.90 -49.40 -18.53
N ASP A 331 -8.95 -50.33 -18.40
CA ASP A 331 -7.90 -50.25 -17.37
C ASP A 331 -7.02 -49.00 -17.60
N ASN A 332 -6.65 -48.72 -18.85
CA ASN A 332 -5.92 -47.49 -19.24
C ASN A 332 -6.75 -46.22 -18.98
N LEU A 333 -8.03 -46.22 -19.37
CA LEU A 333 -8.95 -45.10 -19.13
C LEU A 333 -9.05 -44.78 -17.63
N THR A 334 -9.04 -45.79 -16.77
CA THR A 334 -9.13 -45.59 -15.31
C THR A 334 -7.84 -45.02 -14.73
N SER A 335 -6.68 -45.44 -15.25
CA SER A 335 -5.37 -44.95 -14.80
C SER A 335 -5.09 -43.51 -15.23
N ASP A 336 -5.56 -43.09 -16.40
CA ASP A 336 -5.26 -41.76 -16.95
C ASP A 336 -6.15 -40.64 -16.37
N PHE A 337 -7.28 -40.99 -15.73
CA PHE A 337 -8.26 -40.04 -15.21
C PHE A 337 -8.32 -40.00 -13.68
N ASP A 338 -7.19 -39.67 -13.03
CA ASP A 338 -7.19 -39.20 -11.64
C ASP A 338 -6.78 -37.72 -11.57
N VAL A 339 -7.78 -36.84 -11.61
CA VAL A 339 -7.59 -35.38 -11.58
C VAL A 339 -8.31 -34.81 -10.37
N ASP A 340 -7.53 -34.43 -9.35
CA ASP A 340 -7.99 -33.60 -8.23
C ASP A 340 -7.42 -32.20 -8.38
N ILE A 341 -8.27 -31.25 -8.79
CA ILE A 341 -7.89 -29.84 -8.95
C ILE A 341 -8.63 -29.05 -7.88
N ASP A 342 -7.89 -28.64 -6.86
CA ASP A 342 -8.37 -27.67 -5.89
C ASP A 342 -7.92 -26.25 -6.30
N VAL A 343 -8.87 -25.31 -6.34
CA VAL A 343 -8.64 -23.94 -6.82
C VAL A 343 -8.68 -23.01 -5.62
N GLU A 344 -7.54 -22.84 -4.97
CA GLU A 344 -7.40 -21.92 -3.85
C GLU A 344 -7.41 -20.46 -4.33
N LYS A 345 -8.13 -19.60 -3.62
CA LYS A 345 -8.17 -18.15 -3.88
C LYS A 345 -6.94 -17.51 -3.25
N ALA A 346 -6.00 -17.02 -4.06
CA ALA A 346 -4.96 -16.13 -3.58
C ALA A 346 -5.58 -14.78 -3.15
N ASP A 347 -5.58 -14.51 -1.83
CA ASP A 347 -6.13 -13.30 -1.22
C ASP A 347 -5.04 -12.19 -1.05
N ASP A 348 -3.94 -12.29 -1.80
CA ASP A 348 -2.76 -11.40 -1.75
C ASP A 348 -3.04 -9.94 -2.17
N SER A 349 -4.25 -9.65 -2.63
CA SER A 349 -4.66 -8.29 -2.99
C SER A 349 -4.76 -7.33 -1.79
N ARG A 350 -4.82 -7.84 -0.56
CA ARG A 350 -5.05 -7.03 0.65
C ARG A 350 -3.78 -6.38 1.18
N SER A 351 -2.66 -7.12 1.21
CA SER A 351 -1.33 -6.64 1.64
C SER A 351 -0.80 -5.56 0.68
N LEU A 352 -1.02 -5.75 -0.62
CA LEU A 352 -0.62 -4.80 -1.65
C LEU A 352 -1.33 -3.45 -1.48
N LYS A 353 -2.66 -3.48 -1.24
CA LYS A 353 -3.47 -2.25 -1.07
C LYS A 353 -3.01 -1.38 0.08
N THR A 354 -2.67 -1.96 1.23
CA THR A 354 -2.25 -1.21 2.42
C THR A 354 -0.91 -0.52 2.21
N SER A 355 0.03 -1.17 1.54
CA SER A 355 1.35 -0.62 1.24
C SER A 355 1.26 0.57 0.29
N PHE A 356 0.48 0.45 -0.79
CA PHE A 356 0.31 1.53 -1.76
C PHE A 356 -0.45 2.74 -1.17
N ALA A 357 -1.50 2.51 -0.38
CA ALA A 357 -2.24 3.60 0.26
C ALA A 357 -1.35 4.41 1.22
N THR A 358 -0.48 3.72 1.96
CA THR A 358 0.48 4.36 2.87
C THR A 358 1.50 5.21 2.10
N ALA A 359 2.03 4.70 0.97
CA ALA A 359 2.96 5.43 0.12
C ALA A 359 2.32 6.70 -0.49
N ILE A 360 1.09 6.60 -1.01
CA ILE A 360 0.37 7.76 -1.57
C ILE A 360 0.13 8.83 -0.50
N LYS A 361 -0.25 8.41 0.72
CA LYS A 361 -0.48 9.33 1.83
C LYS A 361 0.80 10.05 2.26
N ALA A 362 1.94 9.35 2.23
CA ALA A 362 3.24 9.97 2.50
C ALA A 362 3.62 11.01 1.43
N ILE A 363 3.41 10.70 0.15
CA ILE A 363 3.68 11.62 -0.97
C ILE A 363 2.81 12.90 -0.88
N LYS A 364 1.51 12.76 -0.59
CA LYS A 364 0.61 13.93 -0.48
C LYS A 364 0.87 14.80 0.76
N SER A 365 1.33 14.21 1.88
CA SER A 365 1.55 14.95 3.14
C SER A 365 2.97 15.48 3.34
N GLY A 366 3.95 14.97 2.58
CA GLY A 366 5.34 15.45 2.60
C GLY A 366 5.50 16.94 2.31
N PRO A 367 4.88 17.50 1.26
CA PRO A 367 5.09 18.89 0.86
C PRO A 367 4.70 19.91 1.94
N GLU A 368 3.60 19.66 2.67
CA GLU A 368 3.14 20.55 3.75
C GLU A 368 4.11 20.57 4.94
N LYS A 369 4.69 19.41 5.28
CA LYS A 369 5.71 19.31 6.34
C LYS A 369 6.97 20.07 5.94
N VAL A 370 7.41 19.91 4.69
CA VAL A 370 8.57 20.64 4.15
C VAL A 370 8.31 22.14 4.14
N ARG A 371 7.09 22.60 3.80
CA ARG A 371 6.71 24.02 3.86
C ARG A 371 6.91 24.62 5.25
N ARG A 372 6.34 23.95 6.26
CA ARG A 372 6.41 24.40 7.66
C ARG A 372 7.85 24.44 8.13
N MET A 373 8.63 23.40 7.83
CA MET A 373 10.03 23.33 8.21
C MET A 373 10.87 24.41 7.51
N ALA A 374 10.65 24.65 6.21
CA ALA A 374 11.31 25.72 5.45
C ALA A 374 10.98 27.11 6.00
N SER A 375 9.72 27.38 6.38
CA SER A 375 9.35 28.65 7.00
C SER A 375 10.01 28.88 8.37
N LEU A 376 10.16 27.83 9.18
CA LEU A 376 10.83 27.91 10.48
C LEU A 376 12.34 28.13 10.32
N VAL A 377 12.98 27.39 9.41
CA VAL A 377 14.42 27.54 9.11
C VAL A 377 14.72 28.93 8.56
N SER A 378 13.88 29.43 7.64
CA SER A 378 13.99 30.79 7.12
C SER A 378 13.88 31.83 8.24
N ALA A 379 12.88 31.72 9.11
CA ALA A 379 12.72 32.65 10.23
C ALA A 379 13.92 32.63 11.19
N ILE A 380 14.46 31.45 11.51
CA ILE A 380 15.64 31.32 12.39
C ILE A 380 16.88 31.92 11.74
N PHE A 381 17.10 31.68 10.44
CA PHE A 381 18.21 32.24 9.68
C PHE A 381 18.16 33.77 9.63
N TRP A 382 16.98 34.35 9.43
CA TRP A 382 16.80 35.80 9.44
C TRP A 382 17.05 36.42 10.82
N MET A 383 16.56 35.79 11.88
CA MET A 383 16.78 36.25 13.25
C MET A 383 18.26 36.18 13.66
N SER A 384 18.97 35.11 13.26
CA SER A 384 20.41 34.98 13.54
C SER A 384 21.23 35.99 12.74
N LEU A 385 20.90 36.22 11.47
CA LEU A 385 21.59 37.21 10.63
C LEU A 385 21.43 38.63 11.17
N VAL A 386 20.22 39.01 11.60
CA VAL A 386 19.98 40.32 12.22
C VAL A 386 20.75 40.45 13.55
N SER A 387 20.77 39.39 14.38
CA SER A 387 21.53 39.38 15.62
C SER A 387 23.04 39.55 15.37
N VAL A 388 23.61 38.82 14.40
CA VAL A 388 25.04 38.92 14.05
C VAL A 388 25.37 40.30 13.49
N MET A 389 24.51 40.87 12.65
CA MET A 389 24.68 42.23 12.13
C MET A 389 24.69 43.26 13.27
N PHE A 390 23.79 43.15 14.25
CA PHE A 390 23.78 44.02 15.43
C PHE A 390 25.06 43.85 16.27
N ILE A 391 25.55 42.63 16.48
CA ILE A 391 26.78 42.35 17.25
C ILE A 391 28.02 42.87 16.50
N CYS A 392 28.12 42.65 15.19
CA CYS A 392 29.24 43.14 14.38
C CYS A 392 29.28 44.67 14.32
N LEU A 393 28.12 45.32 14.20
CA LEU A 393 28.02 46.79 14.23
C LEU A 393 28.30 47.39 15.61
N LEU A 394 28.15 46.62 16.69
CA LEU A 394 28.50 47.01 18.06
C LEU A 394 29.99 46.80 18.39
N SER A 395 30.71 45.94 17.65
CA SER A 395 32.10 45.55 17.92
C SER A 395 33.13 46.39 17.12
N THR A 396 32.67 47.17 16.15
CA THR A 396 33.45 48.16 15.38
C THR A 396 33.19 49.56 15.92
#